data_AF-A0A2N4YPI9-F1
#
_entry.id   AF-A0A2N4YPI9-F1
#
_cell.length_a   1.000
_cell.length_b   1.000
_cell.length_c   1.000
_cell.angle_alpha   90.00
_cell.angle_beta   90.00
_cell.angle_gamma   90.00
#
_symmetry.space_group_name_H-M   'P 1'
#
loop_
_entity.id
_entity.type
_entity.pdbx_description
1 polymer ?
#
loop_
_entity_poly.entity_id
_entity_poly.type
_entity_poly.pdbx_seq_one_letter_code
_entity_poly.pdbx_strand_id
1 'polypeptide(L)' 'TVTDIAAFDNKDTYARVKRSADGQKVSFEFKRIGQSTINEIERLIKVSISKAK' A
#
# COMPACT_ATOMS: atom_id res chain seq x y z
N THR A 1 3.19 -0.04 -13.69
CA THR A 1 3.00 -1.47 -13.37
C THR A 1 2.22 -1.64 -12.08
N VAL A 2 1.38 -2.68 -11.97
CA VAL A 2 0.65 -3.04 -10.75
C VAL A 2 1.18 -4.37 -10.23
N THR A 3 1.40 -4.47 -8.92
CA THR A 3 1.89 -5.69 -8.25
C THR A 3 1.14 -5.86 -6.94
N ASP A 4 0.53 -7.03 -6.73
CA ASP A 4 -0.13 -7.34 -5.46
C ASP A 4 0.92 -7.59 -4.36
N ILE A 5 0.65 -7.04 -3.17
CA ILE A 5 1.50 -7.17 -1.98
C ILE A 5 1.14 -8.43 -1.21
N ALA A 6 -0.15 -8.80 -1.23
CA ALA A 6 -0.69 -9.97 -0.56
C ALA A 6 -1.81 -10.58 -1.40
N ALA A 7 -1.93 -11.91 -1.33
CA ALA A 7 -3.03 -12.64 -1.94
C ALA A 7 -4.21 -12.71 -0.96
N PHE A 8 -5.43 -12.60 -1.49
CA PHE A 8 -6.67 -12.72 -0.74
C PHE A 8 -7.62 -13.65 -1.50
N ASP A 9 -8.37 -14.47 -0.78
CA ASP A 9 -9.38 -15.35 -1.39
C ASP A 9 -10.55 -14.55 -1.99
N ASN A 10 -10.87 -13.41 -1.37
CA ASN A 10 -11.92 -12.51 -1.83
C ASN A 10 -11.39 -11.58 -2.93
N LYS A 11 -11.90 -11.72 -4.15
CA LYS A 11 -11.54 -10.91 -5.33
C LYS A 11 -11.79 -9.40 -5.17
N ASP A 12 -12.66 -9.01 -4.23
CA ASP A 12 -12.89 -7.60 -3.90
C ASP A 12 -11.94 -7.04 -2.84
N THR A 13 -11.07 -7.86 -2.27
CA THR A 13 -10.08 -7.46 -1.27
C THR A 13 -8.71 -7.46 -1.91
N TYR A 14 -7.98 -6.36 -1.79
CA TYR A 14 -6.63 -6.28 -2.32
C TYR A 14 -5.75 -5.33 -1.52
N ALA A 15 -4.45 -5.60 -1.62
CA ALA A 15 -3.37 -4.71 -1.21
C ALA A 15 -2.32 -4.76 -2.33
N ARG A 16 -2.05 -3.64 -2.99
CA ARG A 16 -1.19 -3.62 -4.19
C ARG A 16 -0.37 -2.35 -4.30
N VAL A 17 0.75 -2.44 -5.00
CA VAL A 17 1.59 -1.30 -5.38
C VAL A 17 1.36 -0.99 -6.85
N LYS A 18 1.06 0.28 -7.13
CA LYS A 18 0.98 0.83 -8.48
C LYS A 18 2.13 1.79 -8.70
N ARG A 19 2.86 1.59 -9.79
CA ARG A 19 3.92 2.48 -10.28
C ARG A 19 3.46 3.17 -11.57
N SER A 20 3.68 4.47 -11.68
CA SER A 20 3.46 5.23 -12.93
C SER A 20 4.36 4.73 -14.05
N ALA A 21 4.04 5.11 -15.29
CA ALA A 21 4.81 4.72 -16.47
C ALA A 21 6.25 5.22 -16.43
N ASP A 22 6.47 6.42 -15.87
CA ASP A 22 7.79 7.04 -15.68
C ASP A 22 8.52 6.57 -14.41
N GLY A 23 7.90 5.72 -13.59
CA GLY A 23 8.47 5.20 -12.35
C GLY A 23 8.59 6.22 -11.20
N GLN A 24 8.28 7.49 -11.43
CA GLN A 24 8.45 8.56 -10.44
C GLN A 24 7.36 8.57 -9.37
N LYS A 25 6.21 7.96 -9.65
CA LYS A 25 5.09 7.86 -8.71
C LYS A 25 4.87 6.42 -8.29
N VAL A 26 4.88 6.19 -6.98
CA VAL A 26 4.48 4.94 -6.34
C VAL A 26 3.22 5.20 -5.51
N SER A 27 2.23 4.33 -5.63
CA SER A 27 0.98 4.40 -4.85
C SER A 27 0.67 3.04 -4.26
N PHE A 28 0.35 3.02 -2.98
CA PHE A 28 -0.14 1.83 -2.28
C PHE A 28 -1.67 1.91 -2.25
N GLU A 29 -2.33 0.88 -2.78
CA GLU A 29 -3.80 0.83 -2.87
C GLU A 29 -4.31 -0.36 -2.04
N PHE A 30 -5.30 -0.09 -1.18
CA PHE A 30 -5.91 -1.07 -0.29
C PHE A 30 -7.43 -1.02 -0.46
N LYS A 31 -8.08 -2.18 -0.59
CA LYS A 31 -9.55 -2.30 -0.67
C LYS A 31 -10.04 -3.35 0.31
N ARG A 32 -11.10 -3.01 1.07
CA ARG A 32 -11.71 -3.86 2.12
C ARG A 32 -10.71 -4.37 3.17
N ILE A 33 -9.78 -3.51 3.55
CA ILE A 33 -8.86 -3.75 4.66
C ILE A 33 -9.39 -3.05 5.92
N GLY A 34 -9.24 -3.69 7.08
CA GLY A 34 -9.69 -3.14 8.36
C GLY A 34 -9.00 -1.83 8.72
N GLN A 35 -9.74 -0.91 9.34
CA GLN A 35 -9.24 0.42 9.70
C GLN A 35 -8.03 0.37 10.64
N SER A 36 -7.99 -0.59 11.57
CA SER A 36 -6.85 -0.79 12.47
C SER A 36 -5.56 -1.08 11.71
N THR A 37 -5.62 -1.96 10.71
CA THR A 37 -4.50 -2.27 9.82
C THR A 37 -4.08 -1.06 8.98
N ILE A 38 -5.03 -0.29 8.46
CA ILE A 38 -4.72 0.95 7.72
C ILE A 38 -3.99 1.96 8.61
N ASN A 39 -4.46 2.16 9.85
CA ASN A 39 -3.81 3.08 10.80
C ASN A 39 -2.37 2.66 11.11
N GLU A 40 -2.11 1.35 11.23
CA GLU A 40 -0.77 0.84 11.44
C GLU A 40 0.13 1.04 10.22
N ILE A 41 -0.36 0.78 9.01
CA ILE A 41 0.36 1.06 7.76
C ILE A 41 0.73 2.54 7.68
N GLU A 42 -0.20 3.45 7.95
CA GLU A 42 0.07 4.89 7.95
C GLU A 42 1.15 5.28 8.97
N ARG A 43 1.08 4.73 10.18
CA ARG A 43 2.08 4.95 11.22
C ARG A 43 3.46 4.50 10.75
N LEU A 44 3.56 3.30 10.16
CA LEU A 44 4.81 2.75 9.65
C LEU A 44 5.40 3.59 8.52
N ILE A 45 4.57 4.07 7.58
CA ILE A 45 4.99 4.95 6.49
C ILE A 45 5.56 6.26 7.06
N LYS A 46 4.84 6.90 8.00
CA LYS A 46 5.28 8.15 8.63
C LYS A 46 6.63 8.00 9.31
N VAL A 47 6.81 6.93 10.10
CA VAL A 47 8.08 6.64 10.80
C VAL A 47 9.21 6.32 9.82
N SER A 48 8.93 5.61 8.73
CA SER A 48 9.95 5.24 7.74
C SER A 48 10.42 6.46 6.96
N ILE A 49 9.50 7.33 6.54
CA ILE A 49 9.81 8.56 5.82
C ILE A 49 10.56 9.56 6.72
N SER A 50 10.16 9.71 7.99
CA SER A 50 10.86 10.61 8.90
C SER A 50 12.31 10.22 9.14
N LYS A 51 12.63 8.92 9.07
CA LYS A 51 14.01 8.41 9.17
C LYS A 51 14.81 8.57 7.89
N ALA A 52 14.14 8.69 6.74
CA ALA A 52 14.77 8.85 5.44
C ALA A 52 15.06 10.32 5.10
N LYS A 53 14.52 11.26 5.88
CA LYS A 53 14.91 12.68 5.88
C LYS A 53 16.13 12.89 6.75
#